data_AF-E5G435-F1
#
_entry.id   AF-E5G435-F1
#
_cell.length_a   1.000
_cell.length_b   1.000
_cell.length_c   1.000
_cell.angle_alpha   90.00
_cell.angle_beta   90.00
_cell.angle_gamma   90.00
#
_symmetry.space_group_name_H-M   'P 1'
#
loop_
_entity.id
_entity.type
_entity.pdbx_description
1 polymer ?
#
loop_
_entity_poly.entity_id
_entity_poly.type
_entity_poly.pdbx_seq_one_letter_code
_entity_poly.pdbx_strand_id
1 'polypeptide(L)'
;TQFNSASLNRHLSRAYGNNIAGYKNEGFVEVLAAQQSPENPNWFQGTADAVRQYMWLFEEHNIMEFLILAGDHLYRMDYQKFIQAHRETDADITVAALPMDEQRATAFGLMKIDDEGRIVEFAEKPKGEKLRSMMVDTTILGLDPERAKELPYIASMGIYVFSKDVMLRLLRENFPAANDFGSEVIPGATEIGLRVQAYLYDGYWEDIGTIEAFYNANLGITKKPVPDFSFYDRSAPIYTQPRYLPPSKVLDADVTDSVIGEGCVIKHCTINHSVVGLRSCISEGAVIEDSLL
;
A
#
# COMPACT_ATOMS: atom_id res chain seq x y z
N THR A 1 -6.50 -6.96 10.06
CA THR A 1 -7.70 -7.66 9.52
C THR A 1 -8.00 -9.04 10.13
N GLN A 2 -7.29 -9.48 11.18
CA GLN A 2 -7.54 -10.79 11.84
C GLN A 2 -8.88 -10.90 12.61
N PHE A 3 -9.62 -9.80 12.79
CA PHE A 3 -10.75 -9.73 13.73
C PHE A 3 -12.15 -9.86 13.11
N ASN A 4 -12.31 -9.94 11.76
CA ASN A 4 -13.64 -10.09 11.15
C ASN A 4 -13.62 -10.78 9.76
N SER A 5 -13.18 -12.04 9.73
CA SER A 5 -12.99 -12.84 8.50
C SER A 5 -14.26 -12.99 7.66
N ALA A 6 -15.43 -13.11 8.29
CA ALA A 6 -16.70 -13.26 7.57
C ALA A 6 -17.08 -11.99 6.78
N SER A 7 -16.83 -10.80 7.35
CA SER A 7 -17.09 -9.53 6.67
C SER A 7 -16.15 -9.34 5.48
N LEU A 8 -14.85 -9.64 5.67
CA LEU A 8 -13.84 -9.60 4.61
C LEU A 8 -14.18 -10.54 3.46
N ASN A 9 -14.42 -11.82 3.74
CA ASN A 9 -14.76 -12.82 2.73
C ASN A 9 -16.04 -12.44 1.97
N ARG A 10 -17.07 -11.95 2.67
CA ARG A 10 -18.29 -11.46 2.04
C ARG A 10 -18.02 -10.28 1.11
N HIS A 11 -17.19 -9.33 1.53
CA HIS A 11 -16.85 -8.17 0.72
C HIS A 11 -16.12 -8.59 -0.56
N LEU A 12 -15.05 -9.37 -0.44
CA LEU A 12 -14.24 -9.82 -1.58
C LEU A 12 -15.07 -10.64 -2.57
N SER A 13 -15.87 -11.59 -2.08
CA SER A 13 -16.75 -12.39 -2.92
C SER A 13 -17.74 -11.53 -3.72
N ARG A 14 -18.36 -10.52 -3.09
CA ARG A 14 -19.36 -9.68 -3.75
C ARG A 14 -18.78 -8.58 -4.63
N ALA A 15 -17.61 -8.04 -4.28
CA ALA A 15 -16.95 -7.01 -5.06
C ALA A 15 -16.22 -7.59 -6.28
N TYR A 16 -15.60 -8.77 -6.10
CA TYR A 16 -14.62 -9.29 -7.05
C TYR A 16 -14.95 -10.69 -7.59
N GLY A 17 -15.69 -11.52 -6.84
CA GLY A 17 -15.91 -12.93 -7.17
C GLY A 17 -16.64 -13.21 -8.49
N ASN A 18 -17.52 -12.31 -8.94
CA ASN A 18 -18.25 -12.47 -10.21
C ASN A 18 -17.81 -11.48 -11.31
N ASN A 19 -16.96 -10.50 -10.99
CA ASN A 19 -16.77 -9.29 -11.81
C ASN A 19 -15.31 -8.99 -12.21
N ILE A 20 -14.30 -9.72 -11.70
CA ILE A 20 -12.90 -9.53 -12.13
C ILE A 20 -12.57 -10.27 -13.46
N ALA A 21 -13.47 -11.11 -13.97
CA ALA A 21 -13.25 -11.83 -15.22
C ALA A 21 -14.23 -11.39 -16.31
N GLY A 22 -13.82 -10.42 -17.14
CA GLY A 22 -14.41 -10.29 -18.46
C GLY A 22 -14.11 -11.55 -19.27
N TYR A 23 -15.13 -12.30 -19.69
CA TYR A 23 -15.15 -13.44 -20.64
C TYR A 23 -14.10 -14.57 -20.55
N LYS A 24 -13.05 -14.47 -19.74
CA LYS A 24 -12.04 -15.50 -19.45
C LYS A 24 -11.82 -15.55 -17.94
N ASN A 25 -12.45 -16.53 -17.29
CA ASN A 25 -12.33 -16.83 -15.85
C ASN A 25 -10.92 -17.32 -15.46
N GLU A 26 -9.87 -16.50 -15.63
CA GLU A 26 -8.48 -16.89 -15.32
C GLU A 26 -7.93 -16.26 -14.03
N GLY A 27 -8.61 -15.25 -13.47
CA GLY A 27 -8.19 -14.58 -12.23
C GLY A 27 -9.03 -14.94 -11.00
N PHE A 28 -8.46 -14.79 -9.81
CA PHE A 28 -9.14 -15.01 -8.53
C PHE A 28 -8.67 -14.03 -7.45
N VAL A 29 -9.47 -13.88 -6.40
CA VAL A 29 -9.12 -13.16 -5.17
C VAL A 29 -9.49 -14.06 -3.99
N GLU A 30 -8.48 -14.64 -3.35
CA GLU A 30 -8.63 -15.61 -2.26
C GLU A 30 -7.94 -15.12 -0.99
N VAL A 31 -8.53 -15.43 0.17
CA VAL A 31 -7.99 -15.06 1.47
C VAL A 31 -7.25 -16.24 2.06
N LEU A 32 -5.94 -16.07 2.22
CA LEU A 32 -5.09 -17.00 2.97
C LEU A 32 -4.95 -16.48 4.40
N ALA A 33 -5.79 -17.01 5.30
CA ALA A 33 -5.73 -16.64 6.71
C ALA A 33 -4.56 -17.34 7.41
N ALA A 34 -3.96 -16.75 8.44
CA ALA A 34 -3.00 -17.47 9.27
C ALA A 34 -3.65 -18.74 9.83
N GLN A 35 -3.06 -19.91 9.55
CA GLN A 35 -3.47 -21.19 10.10
C GLN A 35 -2.32 -21.77 10.90
N GLN A 36 -2.62 -22.35 12.06
CA GLN A 36 -1.64 -23.18 12.76
C GLN A 36 -1.47 -24.46 11.95
N SER A 37 -0.26 -24.71 11.44
CA SER A 37 0.06 -25.98 10.81
C SER A 37 0.59 -26.96 11.87
N PRO A 38 0.55 -28.28 11.62
CA PRO A 38 1.17 -29.26 12.52
C PRO A 38 2.67 -29.01 12.76
N GLU A 39 3.35 -28.35 11.82
CA GLU A 39 4.77 -28.05 11.86
C GLU A 39 5.08 -26.66 12.45
N ASN A 40 4.13 -25.72 12.42
CA ASN A 40 4.27 -24.39 13.00
C ASN A 40 2.99 -23.96 13.75
N PRO A 41 2.96 -24.06 15.08
CA PRO A 41 1.80 -23.69 15.90
C PRO A 41 1.64 -22.18 16.09
N ASN A 42 2.55 -21.36 15.54
CA ASN A 42 2.55 -19.91 15.76
C ASN A 42 1.71 -19.18 14.69
N TRP A 43 1.09 -18.07 15.11
CA TRP A 43 0.54 -17.07 14.20
C TRP A 43 1.66 -16.44 13.35
N PHE A 44 1.30 -15.81 12.22
CA PHE A 44 2.27 -15.07 11.39
C PHE A 44 3.15 -14.16 12.25
N GLN A 45 4.46 -14.34 12.15
CA GLN A 45 5.44 -13.57 12.93
C GLN A 45 5.90 -12.30 12.21
N GLY A 46 5.68 -12.21 10.90
CA GLY A 46 5.98 -11.04 10.07
C GLY A 46 5.62 -11.28 8.60
N THR A 47 5.99 -10.33 7.74
CA THR A 47 5.62 -10.33 6.32
C THR A 47 6.28 -11.47 5.53
N ALA A 48 7.56 -11.78 5.79
CA ALA A 48 8.27 -12.87 5.13
C ALA A 48 7.80 -14.24 5.64
N ASP A 49 7.52 -14.37 6.94
CA ASP A 49 6.95 -15.59 7.51
C ASP A 49 5.57 -15.90 6.94
N ALA A 50 4.70 -14.88 6.81
CA ALA A 50 3.37 -15.04 6.22
C ALA A 50 3.43 -15.60 4.78
N VAL A 51 4.36 -15.10 3.95
CA VAL A 51 4.56 -15.62 2.59
C VAL A 51 5.17 -17.01 2.62
N ARG A 52 6.15 -17.27 3.50
CA ARG A 52 6.80 -18.59 3.62
C ARG A 52 5.80 -19.69 3.97
N GLN A 53 4.87 -19.45 4.90
CA GLN A 53 3.88 -20.44 5.32
C GLN A 53 2.99 -20.94 4.18
N TYR A 54 2.75 -20.09 3.17
CA TYR A 54 1.95 -20.39 1.99
C TYR A 54 2.76 -20.66 0.73
N MET A 55 4.09 -20.74 0.84
CA MET A 55 4.96 -20.85 -0.34
C MET A 55 4.65 -22.08 -1.20
N TRP A 56 4.29 -23.19 -0.58
CA TRP A 56 3.90 -24.43 -1.27
C TRP A 56 2.72 -24.21 -2.24
N LEU A 57 1.76 -23.35 -1.88
CA LEU A 57 0.61 -23.01 -2.72
C LEU A 57 1.04 -22.09 -3.87
N PHE A 58 1.87 -21.09 -3.56
CA PHE A 58 2.34 -20.13 -4.55
C PHE A 58 3.19 -20.77 -5.66
N GLU A 59 3.92 -21.83 -5.34
CA GLU A 59 4.74 -22.57 -6.30
C GLU A 59 3.94 -23.27 -7.40
N GLU A 60 2.70 -23.68 -7.11
CA GLU A 60 1.84 -24.40 -8.05
C GLU A 60 1.41 -23.50 -9.23
N HIS A 61 1.49 -22.18 -9.08
CA HIS A 61 1.11 -21.24 -10.13
C HIS A 61 2.21 -21.06 -11.18
N ASN A 62 1.86 -21.17 -12.46
CA ASN A 62 2.76 -20.91 -13.58
C ASN A 62 2.88 -19.41 -13.87
N ILE A 63 3.67 -18.71 -13.06
CA ILE A 63 3.93 -17.27 -13.15
C ILE A 63 5.44 -17.00 -13.22
N MET A 64 5.82 -15.82 -13.70
CA MET A 64 7.22 -15.39 -13.76
C MET A 64 7.63 -14.60 -12.52
N GLU A 65 6.74 -13.75 -12.00
CA GLU A 65 7.03 -12.87 -10.86
C GLU A 65 5.92 -12.89 -9.81
N PHE A 66 6.31 -12.62 -8.55
CA PHE A 66 5.40 -12.29 -7.46
C PHE A 66 5.37 -10.77 -7.26
N LEU A 67 4.18 -10.17 -7.25
CA LEU A 67 3.96 -8.80 -6.80
C LEU A 67 3.51 -8.82 -5.33
N ILE A 68 4.35 -8.29 -4.44
CA ILE A 68 4.10 -8.21 -3.00
C ILE A 68 3.67 -6.78 -2.67
N LEU A 69 2.50 -6.65 -2.04
CA LEU A 69 1.88 -5.37 -1.71
C LEU A 69 1.57 -5.30 -0.21
N ALA A 70 1.91 -4.18 0.42
CA ALA A 70 1.39 -3.82 1.74
C ALA A 70 -0.12 -3.50 1.67
N GLY A 71 -0.85 -3.82 2.74
CA GLY A 71 -2.32 -3.83 2.76
C GLY A 71 -2.98 -2.56 3.32
N ASP A 72 -2.17 -1.59 3.74
CA ASP A 72 -2.57 -0.44 4.58
C ASP A 72 -1.95 0.89 4.11
N HIS A 73 -1.69 1.01 2.81
CA HIS A 73 -1.27 2.27 2.18
C HIS A 73 -2.38 2.83 1.28
N LEU A 74 -2.53 4.16 1.26
CA LEU A 74 -3.46 4.88 0.37
C LEU A 74 -2.70 5.46 -0.83
N TYR A 75 -2.89 4.88 -2.01
CA TYR A 75 -2.22 5.30 -3.25
C TYR A 75 -2.92 4.74 -4.50
N ARG A 76 -2.47 5.18 -5.67
CA ARG A 76 -2.84 4.59 -6.97
C ARG A 76 -1.57 4.39 -7.80
N MET A 77 -1.34 3.18 -8.29
CA MET A 77 -0.15 2.84 -9.07
C MET A 77 -0.50 1.90 -10.22
N ASP A 78 0.08 2.15 -11.39
CA ASP A 78 0.08 1.23 -12.52
C ASP A 78 1.25 0.24 -12.38
N TYR A 79 0.96 -0.95 -11.87
CA TYR A 79 1.98 -1.97 -11.65
C TYR A 79 2.56 -2.55 -12.93
N GLN A 80 1.94 -2.34 -14.10
CA GLN A 80 2.47 -2.87 -15.35
C GLN A 80 3.84 -2.25 -15.67
N LYS A 81 3.98 -0.93 -15.46
CA LYS A 81 5.25 -0.22 -15.65
C LYS A 81 6.32 -0.65 -14.66
N PHE A 82 5.91 -0.94 -13.43
CA PHE A 82 6.80 -1.41 -12.38
C PHE A 82 7.34 -2.83 -12.67
N ILE A 83 6.46 -3.74 -13.09
CA ILE A 83 6.85 -5.09 -13.54
C ILE A 83 7.66 -5.03 -14.84
N GLN A 84 7.35 -4.10 -15.74
CA GLN A 84 8.12 -3.89 -16.95
C GLN A 84 9.56 -3.49 -16.62
N ALA A 85 9.75 -2.52 -15.72
CA ALA A 85 11.08 -2.12 -15.27
C ALA A 85 11.86 -3.29 -14.65
N HIS A 86 11.21 -4.11 -13.82
CA HIS A 86 11.82 -5.33 -13.25
C HIS A 86 12.42 -6.24 -14.34
N ARG A 87 11.66 -6.48 -15.42
CA ARG A 87 12.07 -7.31 -16.54
C ARG A 87 13.16 -6.66 -17.39
N GLU A 88 13.04 -5.36 -17.67
CA GLU A 88 14.00 -4.62 -18.50
C GLU A 88 15.38 -4.52 -17.85
N THR A 89 15.43 -4.41 -16.52
CA THR A 89 16.68 -4.40 -15.76
C THR A 89 17.19 -5.79 -15.39
N ASP A 90 16.47 -6.85 -15.79
CA ASP A 90 16.77 -8.25 -15.41
C ASP A 90 16.98 -8.39 -13.88
N ALA A 91 16.13 -7.71 -13.10
CA ALA A 91 16.28 -7.63 -11.66
C ALA A 91 15.83 -8.93 -10.99
N ASP A 92 16.53 -9.30 -9.91
CA ASP A 92 16.08 -10.39 -9.04
C ASP A 92 14.90 -9.91 -8.17
N ILE A 93 14.97 -8.65 -7.74
CA ILE A 93 13.96 -7.95 -6.94
C ILE A 93 13.88 -6.50 -7.41
N THR A 94 12.69 -5.94 -7.53
CA THR A 94 12.51 -4.49 -7.70
C THR A 94 11.69 -3.92 -6.56
N VAL A 95 12.16 -2.83 -5.96
CA VAL A 95 11.53 -2.15 -4.81
C VAL A 95 10.98 -0.81 -5.28
N ALA A 96 9.69 -0.55 -5.00
CA ALA A 96 9.12 0.76 -5.24
C ALA A 96 9.67 1.78 -4.22
N ALA A 97 10.23 2.86 -4.74
CA ALA A 97 10.97 3.87 -4.02
C ALA A 97 10.21 5.21 -4.03
N LEU A 98 9.93 5.76 -2.85
CA LEU A 98 9.26 7.04 -2.68
C LEU A 98 10.30 8.13 -2.36
N PRO A 99 10.38 9.22 -3.15
CA PRO A 99 11.27 10.34 -2.85
C PRO A 99 10.74 11.15 -1.66
N MET A 100 11.64 11.57 -0.76
CA MET A 100 11.26 12.28 0.46
C MET A 100 12.30 13.27 0.97
N ASP A 101 11.81 14.27 1.70
CA ASP A 101 12.61 15.23 2.44
C ASP A 101 13.22 14.61 3.72
N GLU A 102 14.14 15.34 4.34
CA GLU A 102 14.83 14.93 5.56
C GLU A 102 13.89 14.72 6.76
N GLN A 103 12.81 15.50 6.86
CA GLN A 103 11.91 15.47 8.02
C GLN A 103 11.16 14.14 8.07
N ARG A 104 10.65 13.67 6.93
CA ARG A 104 9.94 12.40 6.82
C ARG A 104 10.86 11.20 6.77
N ALA A 105 12.06 11.34 6.18
CA ALA A 105 12.98 10.23 5.93
C ALA A 105 13.32 9.38 7.16
N THR A 106 13.41 9.99 8.35
CA THR A 106 13.75 9.27 9.60
C THR A 106 12.68 8.27 10.08
N ALA A 107 11.46 8.35 9.54
CA ALA A 107 10.36 7.45 9.87
C ALA A 107 10.35 6.16 9.04
N PHE A 108 11.15 6.08 7.97
CA PHE A 108 11.10 4.99 7.00
C PHE A 108 12.43 4.26 6.84
N GLY A 109 12.38 3.09 6.20
CA GLY A 109 13.57 2.38 5.71
C GLY A 109 14.08 3.04 4.43
N LEU A 110 15.26 3.66 4.52
CA LEU A 110 15.90 4.36 3.41
C LEU A 110 16.79 3.41 2.60
N MET A 111 16.95 3.75 1.32
CA MET A 111 17.74 2.98 0.37
C MET A 111 18.77 3.88 -0.29
N LYS A 112 19.95 3.34 -0.56
CA LYS A 112 20.98 4.00 -1.36
C LYS A 112 21.13 3.27 -2.68
N ILE A 113 21.28 4.03 -3.75
CA ILE A 113 21.42 3.50 -5.10
C ILE A 113 22.76 3.88 -5.72
N ASP A 114 23.21 3.08 -6.68
CA ASP A 114 24.29 3.45 -7.60
C ASP A 114 23.76 4.22 -8.82
N ASP A 115 24.65 4.50 -9.78
CA ASP A 115 24.37 5.28 -10.99
C ASP A 115 23.39 4.60 -11.96
N GLU A 116 23.08 3.32 -11.76
CA GLU A 116 22.11 2.55 -12.55
C GLU A 116 20.78 2.36 -11.81
N GLY A 117 20.64 2.94 -10.61
CA GLY A 117 19.46 2.79 -9.77
C GLY A 117 19.41 1.46 -9.02
N ARG A 118 20.49 0.66 -9.04
CA ARG A 118 20.58 -0.58 -8.26
C ARG A 118 20.79 -0.21 -6.80
N ILE A 119 20.07 -0.88 -5.92
CA ILE A 119 20.14 -0.66 -4.49
C ILE A 119 21.40 -1.33 -3.95
N VAL A 120 22.21 -0.55 -3.23
CA VAL A 120 23.50 -0.97 -2.68
C VAL A 120 23.55 -0.94 -1.17
N GLU A 121 22.65 -0.19 -0.52
CA GLU A 121 22.62 -0.07 0.94
C GLU A 121 21.20 0.18 1.44
N PHE A 122 20.87 -0.40 2.59
CA PHE A 122 19.62 -0.18 3.32
C PHE A 122 19.92 0.39 4.71
N ALA A 123 19.05 1.27 5.18
CA ALA A 123 19.09 1.75 6.55
C ALA A 123 17.68 1.92 7.11
N GLU A 124 17.36 1.17 8.16
CA GLU A 124 16.05 1.27 8.82
C GLU A 124 16.03 2.47 9.78
N LYS A 125 15.11 3.41 9.52
CA LYS A 125 14.85 4.61 10.35
C LYS A 125 16.14 5.34 10.79
N PRO A 126 17.03 5.70 9.84
CA PRO A 126 18.34 6.25 10.16
C PRO A 126 18.23 7.66 10.75
N LYS A 127 19.18 8.02 11.60
CA LYS A 127 19.24 9.33 12.26
C LYS A 127 20.66 9.89 12.25
N GLY A 128 20.79 11.21 12.40
CA GLY A 128 22.09 11.88 12.53
C GLY A 128 22.99 11.67 11.32
N GLU A 129 24.24 11.27 11.54
CA GLU A 129 25.22 11.05 10.46
C GLU A 129 24.79 9.93 9.50
N LYS A 130 24.14 8.88 10.01
CA LYS A 130 23.64 7.78 9.18
C LYS A 130 22.53 8.23 8.24
N LEU A 131 21.69 9.18 8.66
CA LEU A 131 20.68 9.77 7.77
C LEU A 131 21.39 10.49 6.62
N ARG A 132 22.33 11.39 6.92
CA ARG A 132 23.06 12.15 5.90
C ARG A 132 23.81 11.26 4.91
N SER A 133 24.34 10.11 5.36
CA SER A 133 25.02 9.18 4.45
C SER A 133 24.10 8.45 3.47
N MET A 134 22.78 8.46 3.72
CA MET A 134 21.74 7.84 2.88
C MET A 134 21.18 8.80 1.82
N MET A 135 21.69 10.04 1.73
CA MET A 135 21.32 10.92 0.63
C MET A 135 21.74 10.31 -0.71
N VAL A 136 20.87 10.45 -1.70
CA VAL A 136 21.07 10.00 -3.08
C VAL A 136 20.74 11.11 -4.05
N ASP A 137 21.28 11.00 -5.27
CA ASP A 137 20.79 11.80 -6.39
C ASP A 137 19.54 11.14 -6.98
N THR A 138 18.37 11.68 -6.64
CA THR A 138 17.08 11.12 -7.13
C THR A 138 16.83 11.39 -8.61
N THR A 139 17.66 12.20 -9.28
CA THR A 139 17.59 12.35 -10.75
C THR A 139 17.98 11.07 -11.49
N ILE A 140 18.78 10.19 -10.85
CA ILE A 140 19.14 8.87 -11.38
C ILE A 140 17.88 8.04 -11.66
N LEU A 141 16.85 8.16 -10.82
CA LEU A 141 15.59 7.44 -11.00
C LEU A 141 14.56 8.22 -11.85
N GLY A 142 14.97 9.36 -12.43
CA GLY A 142 14.13 10.17 -13.32
C GLY A 142 13.34 11.28 -12.64
N LEU A 143 13.63 11.63 -11.38
CA LEU A 143 13.04 12.80 -10.74
C LEU A 143 13.63 14.09 -11.35
N ASP A 144 12.84 15.16 -11.40
CA ASP A 144 13.34 16.44 -11.93
C ASP A 144 14.42 17.06 -11.01
N PRO A 145 15.39 17.81 -11.56
CA PRO A 145 16.52 18.33 -10.77
C PRO A 145 16.15 19.33 -9.66
N GLU A 146 14.99 19.97 -9.73
CA GLU A 146 14.55 20.91 -8.70
C GLU A 146 13.99 20.13 -7.49
N ARG A 147 13.06 19.19 -7.73
CA ARG A 147 12.52 18.31 -6.71
C ARG A 147 13.57 17.36 -6.14
N ALA A 148 14.55 16.94 -6.94
CA ALA A 148 15.64 16.08 -6.47
C ALA A 148 16.49 16.73 -5.37
N LYS A 149 16.63 18.06 -5.38
CA LYS A 149 17.32 18.78 -4.31
C LYS A 149 16.48 18.85 -3.03
N GLU A 150 15.16 18.94 -3.16
CA GLU A 150 14.22 18.99 -2.04
C GLU A 150 13.94 17.62 -1.44
N LEU A 151 14.05 16.57 -2.26
CA LEU A 151 13.76 15.17 -1.93
C LEU A 151 15.02 14.29 -2.14
N PRO A 152 16.09 14.49 -1.36
CA PRO A 152 17.37 13.81 -1.56
C PRO A 152 17.41 12.40 -0.95
N TYR A 153 16.27 11.86 -0.50
CA TYR A 153 16.16 10.51 0.08
C TYR A 153 15.14 9.69 -0.69
N ILE A 154 15.33 8.38 -0.70
CA ILE A 154 14.36 7.41 -1.19
C ILE A 154 14.05 6.39 -0.10
N ALA A 155 12.78 6.11 0.12
CA ALA A 155 12.35 5.06 1.04
C ALA A 155 11.60 3.94 0.34
N SER A 156 11.68 2.75 0.91
CA SER A 156 10.86 1.61 0.49
C SER A 156 9.38 1.86 0.81
N MET A 157 8.51 1.66 -0.17
CA MET A 157 7.05 1.71 0.01
C MET A 157 6.46 0.39 0.53
N GLY A 158 7.28 -0.63 0.81
CA GLY A 158 6.78 -1.96 1.13
C GLY A 158 6.12 -2.68 -0.06
N ILE A 159 6.50 -2.31 -1.29
CA ILE A 159 5.96 -2.86 -2.54
C ILE A 159 7.12 -3.42 -3.36
N TYR A 160 7.02 -4.70 -3.73
CA TYR A 160 8.13 -5.44 -4.33
C TYR A 160 7.66 -6.27 -5.52
N VAL A 161 8.50 -6.38 -6.55
CA VAL A 161 8.42 -7.45 -7.56
C VAL A 161 9.58 -8.41 -7.32
N PHE A 162 9.28 -9.69 -7.19
CA PHE A 162 10.28 -10.75 -7.08
C PHE A 162 10.18 -11.67 -8.29
N SER A 163 11.32 -12.01 -8.89
CA SER A 163 11.39 -13.18 -9.76
C SER A 163 11.00 -14.44 -8.97
N LYS A 164 10.21 -15.34 -9.57
CA LYS A 164 9.65 -16.51 -8.88
C LYS A 164 10.73 -17.32 -8.17
N ASP A 165 11.74 -17.78 -8.91
CA ASP A 165 12.81 -18.63 -8.35
C ASP A 165 13.64 -17.91 -7.27
N VAL A 166 13.79 -16.59 -7.39
CA VAL A 166 14.47 -15.76 -6.38
C VAL A 166 13.70 -15.77 -5.07
N MET A 167 12.38 -15.58 -5.10
CA MET A 167 11.54 -15.64 -3.90
C MET A 167 11.68 -16.98 -3.18
N LEU A 168 11.62 -18.09 -3.94
CA LEU A 168 11.72 -19.45 -3.38
C LEU A 168 13.06 -19.67 -2.70
N ARG A 169 14.15 -19.35 -3.41
CA ARG A 169 15.52 -19.51 -2.93
C ARG A 169 15.76 -18.66 -1.69
N LEU A 170 15.33 -17.39 -1.69
CA LEU A 170 15.50 -16.48 -0.56
C LEU A 170 14.79 -16.98 0.70
N LEU A 171 13.52 -17.38 0.60
CA LEU A 171 12.74 -17.73 1.79
C LEU A 171 12.95 -19.17 2.30
N ARG A 172 13.47 -20.08 1.46
CA ARG A 172 13.76 -21.47 1.86
C ARG A 172 15.22 -21.72 2.20
N GLU A 173 16.14 -21.12 1.47
CA GLU A 173 17.56 -21.47 1.54
C GLU A 173 18.39 -20.36 2.18
N ASN A 174 18.31 -19.12 1.66
CA ASN A 174 19.16 -18.03 2.13
C ASN A 174 18.73 -17.49 3.50
N PHE A 175 17.43 -17.27 3.68
CA PHE A 175 16.86 -16.60 4.87
C PHE A 175 15.64 -17.37 5.43
N PRO A 176 15.78 -18.67 5.78
CA PRO A 176 14.67 -19.49 6.27
C PRO A 176 14.08 -19.02 7.59
N ALA A 177 14.83 -18.22 8.37
CA ALA A 177 14.42 -17.72 9.67
C ALA A 177 14.00 -16.23 9.66
N ALA A 178 14.02 -15.55 8.51
CA ALA A 178 13.60 -14.16 8.43
C ALA A 178 12.09 -14.03 8.70
N ASN A 179 11.68 -13.02 9.44
CA ASN A 179 10.29 -12.71 9.71
C ASN A 179 9.79 -11.57 8.83
N ASP A 180 10.64 -10.64 8.40
CA ASP A 180 10.23 -9.44 7.68
C ASP A 180 10.95 -9.22 6.33
N PHE A 181 10.20 -8.84 5.30
CA PHE A 181 10.78 -8.52 3.99
C PHE A 181 11.65 -7.27 4.04
N GLY A 182 11.13 -6.16 4.54
CA GLY A 182 11.76 -4.84 4.41
C GLY A 182 13.05 -4.70 5.21
N SER A 183 13.07 -5.28 6.42
CA SER A 183 14.18 -5.14 7.37
C SER A 183 15.17 -6.31 7.36
N GLU A 184 14.82 -7.47 6.81
CA GLU A 184 15.70 -8.66 6.82
C GLU A 184 15.93 -9.23 5.40
N VAL A 185 14.89 -9.61 4.67
CA VAL A 185 15.06 -10.31 3.38
C VAL A 185 15.64 -9.40 2.30
N ILE A 186 15.13 -8.18 2.16
CA ILE A 186 15.58 -7.24 1.12
C ILE A 186 17.03 -6.76 1.39
N PRO A 187 17.40 -6.32 2.61
CA PRO A 187 18.79 -6.01 2.93
C PRO A 187 19.71 -7.22 2.72
N GLY A 188 19.31 -8.41 3.21
CA GLY A 188 20.08 -9.64 3.04
C GLY A 188 20.28 -10.03 1.57
N ALA A 189 19.24 -9.90 0.73
CA ALA A 189 19.34 -10.14 -0.72
C ALA A 189 20.38 -9.22 -1.38
N THR A 190 20.47 -7.97 -0.92
CA THR A 190 21.45 -6.98 -1.39
C THR A 190 22.87 -7.39 -0.97
N GLU A 191 23.06 -7.81 0.28
CA GLU A 191 24.36 -8.24 0.82
C GLU A 191 24.93 -9.48 0.12
N ILE A 192 24.09 -10.43 -0.28
CA ILE A 192 24.53 -11.62 -1.05
C ILE A 192 24.71 -11.33 -2.55
N GLY A 193 24.56 -10.08 -2.98
CA GLY A 193 24.89 -9.62 -4.32
C GLY A 193 23.79 -9.80 -5.38
N LEU A 194 22.54 -10.04 -4.98
CA LEU A 194 21.42 -10.05 -5.94
C LEU A 194 21.19 -8.67 -6.57
N ARG A 195 20.58 -8.66 -7.75
CA ARG A 195 20.18 -7.44 -8.45
C ARG A 195 18.88 -6.92 -7.86
N VAL A 196 19.01 -6.13 -6.79
CA VAL A 196 17.90 -5.41 -6.17
C VAL A 196 17.83 -4.02 -6.80
N GLN A 197 16.76 -3.74 -7.53
CA GLN A 197 16.60 -2.51 -8.32
C GLN A 197 15.59 -1.57 -7.68
N ALA A 198 15.87 -0.26 -7.65
CA ALA A 198 14.87 0.73 -7.25
C ALA A 198 13.99 1.13 -8.43
N TYR A 199 12.72 1.40 -8.17
CA TYR A 199 11.79 1.99 -9.13
C TYR A 199 11.11 3.20 -8.50
N LEU A 200 11.28 4.38 -9.11
CA LEU A 200 10.68 5.61 -8.61
C LEU A 200 9.15 5.59 -8.73
N TYR A 201 8.49 5.83 -7.62
CA TYR A 201 7.07 6.17 -7.59
C TYR A 201 6.90 7.68 -7.41
N ASP A 202 6.23 8.31 -8.37
CA ASP A 202 5.92 9.74 -8.34
C ASP A 202 4.39 9.95 -8.32
N GLY A 203 3.82 9.90 -7.12
CA GLY A 203 2.39 10.04 -6.90
C GLY A 203 2.05 10.16 -5.41
N TYR A 204 0.76 10.36 -5.10
CA TYR A 204 0.30 10.36 -3.72
C TYR A 204 0.45 8.98 -3.11
N TRP A 205 1.10 8.92 -1.95
CA TRP A 205 1.20 7.73 -1.12
C TRP A 205 1.18 8.16 0.34
N GLU A 206 0.36 7.50 1.13
CA GLU A 206 0.32 7.67 2.59
C GLU A 206 0.18 6.32 3.29
N ASP A 207 0.94 6.15 4.37
CA ASP A 207 0.81 5.02 5.30
C ASP A 207 -0.34 5.32 6.27
N ILE A 208 -1.43 4.54 6.18
CA ILE A 208 -2.62 4.71 7.00
C ILE A 208 -2.71 3.65 8.12
N GLY A 209 -1.57 3.07 8.52
CA GLY A 209 -1.46 2.05 9.57
C GLY A 209 -1.62 2.60 10.99
N THR A 210 -1.46 3.91 11.21
CA THR A 210 -1.69 4.57 12.51
C THR A 210 -3.03 5.30 12.55
N ILE A 211 -3.62 5.45 13.75
CA ILE A 211 -4.92 6.12 13.91
C ILE A 211 -4.89 7.57 13.41
N GLU A 212 -3.82 8.31 13.71
CA GLU A 212 -3.67 9.70 13.28
C GLU A 212 -3.54 9.81 11.75
N ALA A 213 -2.68 8.99 11.14
CA ALA A 213 -2.52 8.99 9.69
C ALA A 213 -3.80 8.53 8.97
N PHE A 214 -4.47 7.50 9.49
CA PHE A 214 -5.77 7.04 8.99
C PHE A 214 -6.81 8.17 9.05
N TYR A 215 -6.91 8.88 10.18
CA TYR A 215 -7.83 10.00 10.35
C TYR A 215 -7.53 11.14 9.37
N ASN A 216 -6.27 11.58 9.29
CA ASN A 216 -5.85 12.68 8.42
C ASN A 216 -6.06 12.34 6.94
N ALA A 217 -5.70 11.13 6.51
CA ALA A 217 -5.89 10.68 5.12
C ALA A 217 -7.37 10.60 4.74
N ASN A 218 -8.24 10.17 5.66
CA ASN A 218 -9.69 10.15 5.41
C ASN A 218 -10.25 11.56 5.30
N LEU A 219 -9.93 12.48 6.23
CA LEU A 219 -10.41 13.87 6.12
C LEU A 219 -9.81 14.61 4.93
N GLY A 220 -8.59 14.25 4.50
CA GLY A 220 -7.91 14.82 3.34
C GLY A 220 -8.70 14.75 2.02
N ILE A 221 -9.68 13.85 1.91
CA ILE A 221 -10.57 13.79 0.74
C ILE A 221 -11.52 15.00 0.65
N THR A 222 -11.68 15.76 1.73
CA THR A 222 -12.52 16.97 1.78
C THR A 222 -11.79 18.23 1.31
N LYS A 223 -10.46 18.14 1.11
CA LYS A 223 -9.59 19.26 0.78
C LYS A 223 -9.97 19.92 -0.55
N LYS A 224 -9.85 21.25 -0.58
CA LYS A 224 -10.11 22.11 -1.75
C LYS A 224 -8.80 22.66 -2.33
N PRO A 225 -8.74 22.95 -3.65
CA PRO A 225 -9.77 22.72 -4.66
C PRO A 225 -9.84 21.25 -5.12
N VAL A 226 -8.83 20.45 -4.80
CA VAL A 226 -8.72 19.03 -5.12
C VAL A 226 -8.24 18.26 -3.90
N PRO A 227 -8.74 17.01 -3.69
CA PRO A 227 -8.21 16.16 -2.64
C PRO A 227 -6.82 15.67 -3.02
N ASP A 228 -5.99 15.37 -2.01
CA ASP A 228 -4.65 14.83 -2.23
C ASP A 228 -4.72 13.41 -2.86
N PHE A 229 -5.78 12.66 -2.53
CA PHE A 229 -6.15 11.40 -3.17
C PHE A 229 -7.61 11.35 -3.58
N SER A 230 -7.88 10.93 -4.82
CA SER A 230 -9.23 10.68 -5.32
C SER A 230 -9.47 9.19 -5.51
N PHE A 231 -10.44 8.63 -4.79
CA PHE A 231 -10.89 7.25 -4.98
C PHE A 231 -11.50 7.03 -6.38
N TYR A 232 -12.14 8.06 -6.93
CA TYR A 232 -12.63 8.04 -8.30
C TYR A 232 -11.52 8.48 -9.26
N ASP A 233 -11.29 7.66 -10.28
CA ASP A 233 -10.51 8.01 -11.45
C ASP A 233 -11.20 7.41 -12.67
N ARG A 234 -11.10 8.10 -13.82
CA ARG A 234 -11.80 7.69 -15.04
C ARG A 234 -11.25 6.37 -15.60
N SER A 235 -9.96 6.13 -15.44
CA SER A 235 -9.25 4.99 -16.04
C SER A 235 -8.98 3.88 -15.03
N ALA A 236 -8.69 4.22 -13.78
CA ALA A 236 -8.37 3.28 -12.71
C ALA A 236 -9.09 3.64 -11.39
N PRO A 237 -10.44 3.52 -11.34
CA PRO A 237 -11.20 3.79 -10.13
C PRO A 237 -10.91 2.77 -9.03
N ILE A 238 -11.04 3.18 -7.77
CA ILE A 238 -11.02 2.23 -6.65
C ILE A 238 -12.39 1.54 -6.57
N TYR A 239 -12.40 0.23 -6.78
CA TYR A 239 -13.63 -0.57 -6.74
C TYR A 239 -14.04 -0.89 -5.29
N THR A 240 -15.34 -1.10 -5.11
CA THR A 240 -15.93 -1.59 -3.86
C THR A 240 -17.18 -2.41 -4.18
N GLN A 241 -17.75 -3.08 -3.16
CA GLN A 241 -18.96 -3.85 -3.32
C GLN A 241 -20.13 -2.98 -3.82
N PRO A 242 -20.85 -3.37 -4.91
CA PRO A 242 -22.13 -2.75 -5.26
C PRO A 242 -23.18 -3.02 -4.16
N ARG A 243 -23.78 -1.97 -3.59
CA ARG A 243 -24.72 -2.07 -2.46
C ARG A 243 -26.16 -1.74 -2.80
N TYR A 244 -26.41 -1.08 -3.94
CA TYR A 244 -27.74 -0.62 -4.37
C TYR A 244 -28.47 0.17 -3.28
N LEU A 245 -27.73 0.98 -2.52
CA LEU A 245 -28.32 1.85 -1.51
C LEU A 245 -29.06 3.01 -2.19
N PRO A 246 -30.12 3.55 -1.56
CA PRO A 246 -30.77 4.73 -2.07
C PRO A 246 -29.82 5.94 -2.02
N PRO A 247 -30.13 7.02 -2.76
CA PRO A 247 -29.49 8.31 -2.55
C PRO A 247 -29.63 8.77 -1.09
N SER A 248 -28.62 9.46 -0.59
CA SER A 248 -28.67 10.05 0.76
C SER A 248 -29.76 11.11 0.86
N LYS A 249 -30.53 11.06 1.96
CA LYS A 249 -31.64 11.97 2.22
C LYS A 249 -31.23 13.01 3.26
N VAL A 250 -31.32 14.28 2.89
CA VAL A 250 -31.06 15.43 3.76
C VAL A 250 -32.36 16.20 3.96
N LEU A 251 -32.76 16.42 5.23
CA LEU A 251 -33.95 17.19 5.57
C LEU A 251 -33.64 18.69 5.61
N ASP A 252 -32.68 19.07 6.44
CA ASP A 252 -32.21 20.44 6.63
C ASP A 252 -30.79 20.32 7.22
N ALA A 253 -29.74 20.67 6.50
CA ALA A 253 -28.39 20.52 7.04
C ALA A 253 -27.47 21.58 6.48
N ASP A 254 -26.65 22.17 7.35
CA ASP A 254 -25.52 22.99 6.95
C ASP A 254 -24.30 22.09 6.81
N VAL A 255 -23.78 21.97 5.58
CA VAL A 255 -22.69 21.05 5.25
C VAL A 255 -21.55 21.82 4.60
N THR A 256 -20.42 21.88 5.29
CA THR A 256 -19.21 22.58 4.85
C THR A 256 -18.01 21.62 4.83
N ASP A 257 -17.18 21.70 3.78
CA ASP A 257 -15.94 20.93 3.65
C ASP A 257 -16.09 19.44 3.97
N SER A 258 -17.16 18.80 3.49
CA SER A 258 -17.50 17.44 3.94
C SER A 258 -17.90 16.52 2.77
N VAL A 259 -17.75 15.22 2.97
CA VAL A 259 -18.16 14.18 2.02
C VAL A 259 -19.27 13.31 2.64
N ILE A 260 -20.32 13.03 1.86
CA ILE A 260 -21.47 12.21 2.28
C ILE A 260 -21.50 10.94 1.45
N GLY A 261 -21.47 9.79 2.13
CA GLY A 261 -21.55 8.46 1.54
C GLY A 261 -22.95 8.07 1.08
N GLU A 262 -23.11 6.79 0.71
CA GLU A 262 -24.36 6.23 0.19
C GLU A 262 -25.43 6.00 1.28
N GLY A 263 -26.69 6.35 1.01
CA GLY A 263 -27.84 5.95 1.82
C GLY A 263 -27.91 6.56 3.22
N CYS A 264 -27.32 7.74 3.45
CA CYS A 264 -27.39 8.45 4.73
C CYS A 264 -28.79 9.05 4.96
N VAL A 265 -29.18 9.20 6.23
CA VAL A 265 -30.40 9.90 6.67
C VAL A 265 -29.99 11.03 7.60
N ILE A 266 -30.05 12.26 7.10
CA ILE A 266 -29.52 13.44 7.78
C ILE A 266 -30.69 14.40 8.08
N LYS A 267 -30.94 14.65 9.37
CA LYS A 267 -31.96 15.60 9.85
C LYS A 267 -31.37 17.02 10.02
N HIS A 268 -32.09 17.92 10.71
CA HIS A 268 -31.62 19.26 11.11
C HIS A 268 -30.28 19.20 11.86
N CYS A 269 -29.15 19.50 11.20
CA CYS A 269 -27.82 19.43 11.82
C CYS A 269 -26.77 20.32 11.12
N THR A 270 -25.58 20.42 11.73
CA THR A 270 -24.39 21.05 11.14
C THR A 270 -23.29 20.01 10.99
N ILE A 271 -22.66 19.94 9.81
CA ILE A 271 -21.58 19.02 9.48
C ILE A 271 -20.45 19.82 8.84
N ASN A 272 -19.31 19.90 9.51
CA ASN A 272 -18.14 20.65 9.07
C ASN A 272 -16.90 19.77 9.04
N HIS A 273 -16.10 19.88 7.98
CA HIS A 273 -14.81 19.19 7.80
C HIS A 273 -14.87 17.70 8.19
N SER A 274 -15.82 16.97 7.62
CA SER A 274 -16.15 15.60 8.06
C SER A 274 -16.43 14.65 6.90
N VAL A 275 -16.22 13.35 7.16
CA VAL A 275 -16.57 12.28 6.23
C VAL A 275 -17.67 11.44 6.85
N VAL A 276 -18.85 11.45 6.21
CA VAL A 276 -20.03 10.73 6.68
C VAL A 276 -20.16 9.41 5.92
N GLY A 277 -19.90 8.30 6.60
CA GLY A 277 -19.98 6.96 6.05
C GLY A 277 -21.38 6.56 5.56
N LEU A 278 -21.41 5.49 4.76
CA LEU A 278 -22.64 4.92 4.22
C LEU A 278 -23.63 4.52 5.34
N ARG A 279 -24.93 4.75 5.11
CA ARG A 279 -26.04 4.44 6.04
C ARG A 279 -26.04 5.20 7.36
N SER A 280 -25.22 6.23 7.52
CA SER A 280 -25.22 7.05 8.73
C SER A 280 -26.56 7.75 8.96
N CYS A 281 -27.00 7.77 10.22
CA CYS A 281 -28.22 8.44 10.67
C CYS A 281 -27.83 9.59 11.61
N ILE A 282 -28.04 10.83 11.18
CA ILE A 282 -27.72 12.03 11.96
C ILE A 282 -29.03 12.67 12.43
N SER A 283 -29.18 12.75 13.75
CA SER A 283 -30.40 13.24 14.42
C SER A 283 -30.44 14.77 14.53
N GLU A 284 -31.62 15.28 14.90
CA GLU A 284 -31.87 16.72 15.08
C GLU A 284 -30.93 17.36 16.11
N GLY A 285 -30.39 18.54 15.77
CA GLY A 285 -29.51 19.33 16.62
C GLY A 285 -28.07 18.84 16.72
N ALA A 286 -27.67 17.81 15.96
CA ALA A 286 -26.30 17.33 15.96
C ALA A 286 -25.34 18.36 15.34
N VAL A 287 -24.13 18.43 15.90
CA VAL A 287 -23.00 19.20 15.38
C VAL A 287 -21.83 18.24 15.22
N ILE A 288 -21.35 18.07 13.99
CA ILE A 288 -20.27 17.15 13.63
C ILE A 288 -19.13 17.98 13.05
N GLU A 289 -17.98 17.93 13.70
CA GLU A 289 -16.79 18.73 13.35
C GLU A 289 -15.57 17.82 13.32
N ASP A 290 -14.72 17.96 12.30
CA ASP A 290 -13.42 17.28 12.21
C ASP A 290 -13.53 15.76 12.45
N SER A 291 -14.54 15.12 11.86
CA SER A 291 -14.94 13.76 12.23
C SER A 291 -15.06 12.81 11.04
N LEU A 292 -14.63 11.57 11.28
CA LEU A 292 -14.91 10.42 10.41
C LEU A 292 -15.99 9.55 11.07
N LEU A 293 -17.15 9.42 10.42
CA LEU A 293 -18.34 8.70 10.92
C LEU A 293 -18.61 7.40 10.16
#